data_AF-A0AAX0YXF0-F1
#
_entry.id   AF-A0AAX0YXF0-F1
#
_cell.length_a   1.000
_cell.length_b   1.000
_cell.length_c   1.000
_cell.angle_alpha   90.00
_cell.angle_beta   90.00
_cell.angle_gamma   90.00
#
_symmetry.space_group_name_H-M   'P 1'
#
loop_
_entity.id
_entity.type
_entity.pdbx_description
1 polymer ?
#
loop_
_entity_poly.entity_id
_entity_poly.type
_entity_poly.pdbx_seq_one_letter_code
_entity_poly.pdbx_strand_id
1 'polypeptide(L)'
;MKVIILLVLSILSFQVYAQDKYVCHKDGAERTVEVVYSQPGSKVPCEVKYTKPDSNKILWSANHEAGYCEAKAKQFVLKLGGFGWSCSDVNDKAAQPLGE
;
A
#
# COMPACT_ATOMS: atom_id res chain seq x y z
N MET A 1 24.33 -22.75 -40.13
CA MET A 1 24.70 -23.05 -38.73
C MET A 1 24.31 -21.84 -37.88
N LYS A 2 23.12 -21.90 -37.26
CA LYS A 2 22.95 -21.83 -35.80
C LYS A 2 23.49 -20.50 -35.24
N VAL A 3 22.80 -19.37 -35.42
CA VAL A 3 21.65 -18.93 -34.57
C VAL A 3 21.80 -19.42 -33.12
N ILE A 4 22.96 -19.14 -32.49
CA ILE A 4 23.20 -19.37 -31.06
C ILE A 4 23.98 -18.17 -30.50
N ILE A 5 23.43 -16.97 -30.65
CA ILE A 5 23.76 -15.80 -29.81
C ILE A 5 22.45 -15.04 -29.57
N LEU A 6 21.49 -15.74 -28.97
CA LEU A 6 20.22 -15.19 -28.48
C LEU A 6 19.91 -15.96 -27.20
N LEU A 7 20.33 -15.46 -26.03
CA LEU A 7 19.71 -15.72 -24.71
C LEU A 7 20.58 -15.21 -23.54
N VAL A 8 20.84 -13.90 -23.48
CA VAL A 8 21.12 -13.26 -22.18
C VAL A 8 20.45 -11.88 -22.15
N LEU A 9 19.14 -11.82 -22.46
CA LEU A 9 18.32 -10.74 -21.92
C LEU A 9 18.02 -11.09 -20.47
N SER A 10 18.92 -10.66 -19.58
CA SER A 10 18.70 -10.64 -18.14
C SER A 10 17.50 -9.74 -17.88
N ILE A 11 16.31 -10.34 -17.78
CA ILE A 11 15.09 -9.68 -17.34
C ILE A 11 15.32 -9.35 -15.87
N LEU A 12 15.85 -8.16 -15.58
CA LEU A 12 15.81 -7.56 -14.26
C LEU A 12 14.33 -7.42 -13.91
N SER A 13 13.78 -8.46 -13.30
CA SER A 13 12.45 -8.45 -12.75
C SER A 13 12.52 -7.48 -11.57
N PHE A 14 12.13 -6.22 -11.80
CA PHE A 14 11.90 -5.27 -10.72
C PHE A 14 10.79 -5.88 -9.86
N GLN A 15 11.18 -6.48 -8.73
CA GLN A 15 10.24 -6.92 -7.72
C GLN A 15 9.60 -5.65 -7.17
N VAL A 16 8.42 -5.30 -7.70
CA VAL A 16 7.60 -4.23 -7.12
C VAL A 16 7.13 -4.76 -5.78
N TYR A 17 7.75 -4.28 -4.71
CA TYR A 17 7.28 -4.57 -3.36
C TYR A 17 5.87 -4.00 -3.24
N ALA A 18 4.90 -4.86 -2.94
CA ALA A 18 3.55 -4.43 -2.62
C ALA A 18 3.62 -3.49 -1.40
N GLN A 19 3.34 -2.22 -1.64
CA GLN A 19 3.25 -1.18 -0.61
C GLN A 19 1.79 -1.14 -0.16
N ASP A 20 1.48 -1.51 1.09
CA ASP A 20 0.10 -1.50 1.61
C ASP A 20 -0.45 -0.06 1.60
N LYS A 21 -1.12 0.29 0.50
CA LYS A 21 -1.61 1.64 0.22
C LYS A 21 -3.06 1.57 -0.23
N TYR A 22 -3.86 2.42 0.38
CA TYR A 22 -5.28 2.53 0.15
C TYR A 22 -5.61 3.95 -0.27
N VAL A 23 -6.45 4.08 -1.29
CA VAL A 23 -7.00 5.36 -1.74
C VAL A 23 -8.49 5.36 -1.43
N CYS A 24 -8.93 6.40 -0.73
CA CYS A 24 -10.28 6.57 -0.24
C CYS A 24 -10.91 7.83 -0.85
N HIS A 25 -12.15 7.70 -1.34
CA HIS A 25 -12.90 8.80 -1.94
C HIS A 25 -14.22 9.06 -1.21
N LYS A 26 -14.58 10.34 -1.09
CA LYS A 26 -15.89 10.80 -0.62
C LYS A 26 -16.15 12.22 -1.09
N ASP A 27 -17.31 12.48 -1.70
CA ASP A 27 -17.77 13.82 -2.09
C ASP A 27 -16.73 14.67 -2.84
N GLY A 28 -15.97 14.04 -3.76
CA GLY A 28 -14.90 14.69 -4.54
C GLY A 28 -13.57 14.88 -3.81
N ALA A 29 -13.47 14.50 -2.53
CA ALA A 29 -12.21 14.47 -1.79
C ALA A 29 -11.52 13.11 -1.90
N GLU A 30 -10.19 13.13 -1.97
CA GLU A 30 -9.32 11.95 -1.93
C GLU A 30 -8.49 11.94 -0.65
N ARG A 31 -8.29 10.75 -0.09
CA ARG A 31 -7.42 10.50 1.06
C ARG A 31 -6.63 9.23 0.86
N THR A 32 -5.43 9.19 1.39
CA THR A 32 -4.54 8.04 1.23
C THR A 32 -4.08 7.53 2.59
N VAL A 33 -4.12 6.22 2.78
CA VAL A 33 -3.52 5.52 3.93
C VAL A 33 -2.41 4.64 3.38
N GLU A 34 -1.18 4.83 3.82
CA GLU A 34 0.00 4.14 3.28
C GLU A 34 0.89 3.62 4.42
N VAL A 35 1.30 2.36 4.32
CA VAL A 35 2.38 1.82 5.15
C VAL A 35 3.71 2.15 4.49
N VAL A 36 4.61 2.80 5.24
CA VAL A 36 5.94 3.19 4.80
C VAL A 36 6.97 2.45 5.62
N TYR A 37 7.86 1.72 4.95
CA TYR A 37 9.01 1.06 5.60
C TYR A 37 10.26 1.90 5.40
N SER A 38 11.10 2.01 6.43
CA SER A 38 12.32 2.84 6.33
C SER A 38 13.43 2.19 5.50
N GLN A 39 13.37 0.88 5.26
CA GLN A 39 14.39 0.14 4.52
C GLN A 39 13.76 -0.78 3.47
N PRO A 40 14.25 -0.78 2.21
CA PRO A 40 13.78 -1.71 1.19
C PRO A 40 13.95 -3.18 1.61
N GLY A 41 12.92 -4.00 1.40
CA GLY A 41 12.94 -5.42 1.75
C GLY A 41 12.79 -5.72 3.25
N SER A 42 12.74 -4.70 4.11
CA SER A 42 12.41 -4.86 5.54
C SER A 42 10.95 -4.54 5.81
N LYS A 43 10.38 -5.19 6.82
CA LYS A 43 9.03 -4.93 7.33
C LYS A 43 9.01 -4.04 8.58
N VAL A 44 10.19 -3.71 9.12
CA VAL A 44 10.35 -2.79 10.26
C VAL A 44 11.68 -2.01 10.14
N PRO A 45 11.77 -0.79 10.71
CA PRO A 45 10.68 0.00 11.25
C PRO A 45 9.66 0.40 10.17
N CYS A 46 8.40 0.58 10.58
CA CYS A 46 7.29 0.95 9.72
C CYS A 46 6.50 2.14 10.30
N GLU A 47 5.85 2.89 9.43
CA GLU A 47 4.93 3.98 9.76
C GLU A 47 3.64 3.86 8.95
N VAL A 48 2.51 4.28 9.54
CA VAL A 48 1.24 4.45 8.81
C VAL A 48 1.01 5.93 8.56
N LYS A 49 1.19 6.35 7.31
CA LYS A 49 0.98 7.72 6.86
C LYS A 49 -0.45 7.89 6.35
N TYR A 50 -1.09 8.97 6.79
CA TYR A 50 -2.40 9.39 6.32
C TYR A 50 -2.31 10.77 5.69
N THR A 51 -2.75 10.85 4.43
CA THR A 51 -2.69 12.04 3.60
C THR A 51 -4.10 12.47 3.27
N LYS A 52 -4.38 13.76 3.47
CA LYS A 52 -5.57 14.50 3.06
C LYS A 52 -5.11 15.66 2.14
N PRO A 53 -6.00 16.34 1.40
CA PRO A 53 -5.61 17.39 0.46
C PRO A 53 -4.63 18.42 1.04
N ASP A 54 -4.86 18.88 2.26
CA ASP A 54 -4.08 19.96 2.87
C ASP A 54 -3.17 19.50 4.02
N SER A 55 -3.06 18.19 4.30
CA SER A 55 -2.28 17.73 5.45
C SER A 55 -1.85 16.28 5.38
N ASN A 56 -0.66 16.00 5.90
CA ASN A 56 -0.14 14.66 6.09
C ASN A 56 0.14 14.41 7.57
N LYS A 57 -0.14 13.19 8.04
CA LYS A 57 0.11 12.80 9.43
C LYS A 57 0.58 11.36 9.52
N ILE A 58 1.58 11.11 10.35
CA ILE A 58 1.91 9.75 10.80
C ILE A 58 0.95 9.39 11.94
N LEU A 59 0.14 8.36 11.73
CA LEU A 59 -0.85 7.91 12.71
C LEU A 59 -0.27 6.90 13.69
N TRP A 60 0.60 6.03 13.20
CA TRP A 60 1.25 4.97 13.96
C TRP A 60 2.64 4.70 13.43
N SER A 61 3.50 4.14 14.28
CA SER A 61 4.80 3.60 13.91
C SER A 61 5.12 2.37 14.77
N ALA A 62 5.99 1.50 14.25
CA ALA A 62 6.54 0.37 14.98
C ALA A 62 7.99 0.14 14.57
N ASN A 63 8.86 -0.10 15.55
CA ASN A 63 10.29 -0.29 15.29
C ASN A 63 10.70 -1.76 15.10
N HIS A 64 9.96 -2.68 15.72
CA HIS A 64 10.37 -4.08 15.82
C HIS A 64 9.21 -5.08 15.66
N GLU A 65 7.99 -4.60 15.42
CA GLU A 65 6.80 -5.44 15.30
C GLU A 65 6.32 -5.49 13.86
N ALA A 66 6.73 -6.53 13.13
CA ALA A 66 6.28 -6.76 11.77
C ALA A 66 4.77 -7.06 11.75
N GLY A 67 4.05 -6.51 10.76
CA GLY A 67 2.60 -6.67 10.64
C GLY A 67 1.77 -5.65 11.42
N TYR A 68 2.38 -4.90 12.35
CA TYR A 68 1.67 -3.90 13.15
C TYR A 68 1.08 -2.77 12.29
N CYS A 69 1.89 -2.19 11.40
CA CYS A 69 1.45 -1.05 10.59
C CYS A 69 0.39 -1.47 9.55
N GLU A 70 0.54 -2.64 8.95
CA GLU A 70 -0.38 -3.24 7.99
C GLU A 70 -1.76 -3.49 8.64
N ALA A 71 -1.77 -4.07 9.83
CA ALA A 71 -3.00 -4.27 10.60
C ALA A 71 -3.66 -2.93 10.95
N LYS A 72 -2.88 -1.93 11.37
CA LYS A 72 -3.40 -0.58 11.68
C LYS A 72 -3.96 0.13 10.45
N ALA A 73 -3.28 0.05 9.31
CA ALA A 73 -3.75 0.63 8.05
C ALA A 73 -5.09 0.01 7.64
N LYS A 74 -5.20 -1.32 7.63
CA LYS A 74 -6.45 -2.03 7.30
C LYS A 74 -7.59 -1.68 8.26
N GLN A 75 -7.32 -1.66 9.57
CA GLN A 75 -8.32 -1.25 10.57
C GLN A 75 -8.80 0.18 10.35
N PHE A 76 -7.88 1.10 10.02
CA PHE A 76 -8.23 2.49 9.79
C PHE A 76 -9.04 2.70 8.51
N VAL A 77 -8.72 1.97 7.45
CA VAL A 77 -9.49 1.95 6.20
C VAL A 77 -10.91 1.46 6.42
N LEU A 78 -11.11 0.38 7.18
CA LEU A 78 -12.45 -0.09 7.57
C LEU A 78 -13.22 0.98 8.35
N LYS A 79 -12.55 1.70 9.24
CA LYS A 79 -13.14 2.82 9.99
C LYS A 79 -13.56 3.97 9.07
N LEU A 80 -12.74 4.32 8.07
CA LEU A 80 -13.10 5.30 7.04
C LEU A 80 -14.32 4.83 6.24
N GLY A 81 -14.37 3.54 5.89
CA GLY A 81 -15.56 2.89 5.31
C GLY A 81 -16.82 3.09 6.13
N GLY A 82 -16.75 2.84 7.43
CA GLY A 82 -17.84 3.13 8.38
C GLY A 82 -18.25 4.60 8.47
N PHE A 83 -17.40 5.53 8.02
CA PHE A 83 -17.71 6.97 7.90
C PHE A 83 -18.13 7.39 6.48
N GLY A 84 -18.41 6.42 5.61
CA GLY A 84 -18.90 6.63 4.25
C GLY A 84 -17.81 6.96 3.24
N TRP A 85 -16.55 6.57 3.48
CA TRP A 85 -15.50 6.66 2.48
C TRP A 85 -15.43 5.36 1.67
N SER A 86 -15.34 5.46 0.35
CA SER A 86 -15.08 4.30 -0.50
C SER A 86 -13.58 4.13 -0.66
N CYS A 87 -13.01 3.05 -0.13
CA CYS A 87 -11.57 2.81 -0.13
C CYS A 87 -11.20 1.58 -0.96
N SER A 88 -10.11 1.69 -1.71
CA SER A 88 -9.55 0.60 -2.52
C SER A 88 -8.06 0.43 -2.23
N ASP A 89 -7.62 -0.82 -2.13
CA ASP A 89 -6.19 -1.17 -2.12
C ASP A 89 -5.62 -0.97 -3.54
N VAL A 90 -4.46 -0.32 -3.65
CA VAL A 90 -3.85 0.00 -4.96
C VAL A 90 -3.11 -1.18 -5.60
N ASN A 91 -2.74 -2.19 -4.80
CA ASN A 91 -2.12 -3.42 -5.27
C ASN A 91 -3.16 -4.49 -5.60
N ASP A 92 -4.39 -4.33 -5.11
CA ASP A 92 -5.48 -5.19 -5.51
C ASP A 92 -5.88 -4.90 -6.97
N LYS A 93 -5.33 -5.70 -7.88
CA LYS A 93 -5.71 -5.74 -9.30
C LYS A 93 -7.11 -6.35 -9.52
N ALA A 94 -7.89 -6.56 -8.47
CA ALA A 94 -9.31 -6.88 -8.55
C ALA A 94 -10.08 -5.94 -7.62
N ALA A 95 -10.53 -4.81 -8.14
CA ALA A 95 -11.66 -4.10 -7.56
C ALA A 95 -12.91 -5.00 -7.63
N GLN A 96 -13.05 -5.90 -6.66
CA GLN A 96 -14.29 -6.61 -6.37
C GLN A 96 -14.86 -6.00 -5.09
N PRO A 97 -16.12 -5.54 -5.11
CA PRO A 97 -16.73 -4.89 -3.96
C PRO A 97 -16.79 -5.88 -2.79
N LEU A 98 -16.13 -5.52 -1.69
CA LEU A 98 -16.33 -6.19 -0.41
C LEU A 98 -17.65 -5.68 0.17
N GLY A 99 -18.74 -6.35 -0.21
CA GLY A 99 -20.06 -6.22 0.38
C GLY A 99 -20.69 -7.60 0.44
N GLU A 100 -21.05 -8.02 1.65
CA GLU A 100 -21.95 -9.15 1.93
C GLU A 100 -23.29 -9.01 1.21
#